data_AF-A0A2K3M7E7-F1
#
_entry.id   AF-A0A2K3M7E7-F1
#
_cell.length_a   1.000
_cell.length_b   1.000
_cell.length_c   1.000
_cell.angle_alpha   90.00
_cell.angle_beta   90.00
_cell.angle_gamma   90.00
#
_symmetry.space_group_name_H-M   'P 1'
#
loop_
_entity.id
_entity.type
_entity.pdbx_description
1 polymer ?
#
loop_
_entity_poly.entity_id
_entity_poly.type
_entity_poly.pdbx_seq_one_letter_code
_entity_poly.pdbx_strand_id
1 'polypeptide(L)'
;MDTLPTTQLKTVTDAFDYKGFPAEKSKTGGWTSASMILGGEVMERLTTLGITVNLVTYLTGTMHLGNAASANIVTNFVGTSFMLCLFGGFLGDTYVGRYLNIAVFAAVQAT
;
A
#
# COMPACT_ATOMS: atom_id res chain seq x y z
N MET A 1 5.55 23.18 -39.37
CA MET A 1 4.82 23.35 -38.10
C MET A 1 3.65 22.39 -38.14
N ASP A 2 3.80 21.11 -37.77
CA ASP A 2 2.72 20.09 -37.82
C ASP A 2 3.03 18.83 -36.96
N THR A 3 3.68 18.97 -35.80
CA THR A 3 3.97 17.82 -34.92
C THR A 3 2.99 17.65 -33.75
N LEU A 4 1.99 18.52 -33.64
CA LEU A 4 1.14 18.66 -32.45
C LEU A 4 -0.07 17.71 -32.30
N PRO A 5 -0.59 16.97 -33.31
CA PRO A 5 -1.72 16.05 -33.10
C PRO A 5 -1.29 14.61 -32.74
N THR A 6 -0.10 14.15 -33.15
CA THR A 6 0.34 12.76 -32.95
C THR A 6 0.93 12.49 -31.57
N THR A 7 1.56 13.49 -30.95
CA THR A 7 2.15 13.35 -29.60
C THR A 7 1.07 13.23 -28.52
N GLN A 8 -0.06 13.92 -28.69
CA GLN A 8 -1.22 13.88 -27.78
C GLN A 8 -1.95 12.53 -27.80
N LEU A 9 -1.96 11.82 -28.94
CA LEU A 9 -2.53 10.47 -29.02
C LEU A 9 -1.69 9.41 -28.28
N LYS A 10 -0.36 9.60 -28.28
CA LYS A 10 0.61 8.64 -27.73
C LYS A 10 0.82 8.81 -26.23
N THR A 11 0.59 10.01 -25.71
CA THR A 11 0.78 10.36 -24.30
C THR A 11 -0.54 10.34 -23.54
N VAL A 12 -0.48 10.09 -22.23
CA VAL A 12 -1.63 10.21 -21.33
C VAL A 12 -1.64 11.63 -20.79
N THR A 13 -2.71 12.37 -21.05
CA THR A 13 -2.93 13.71 -20.48
C THR A 13 -2.97 13.59 -18.95
N ASP A 14 -2.28 14.49 -18.24
CA ASP A 14 -2.19 14.53 -16.76
C ASP A 14 -1.49 13.34 -16.07
N ALA A 15 -0.77 12.49 -16.80
CA ALA A 15 0.11 11.49 -16.20
C ALA A 15 1.58 11.74 -16.57
N PHE A 16 2.46 11.64 -15.58
CA PHE A 16 3.90 11.81 -15.75
C PHE A 16 4.62 10.49 -15.40
N ASP A 17 5.67 10.19 -16.16
CA ASP A 17 6.58 9.09 -15.92
C ASP A 17 7.46 9.38 -14.68
N TYR A 18 8.16 8.37 -14.16
CA TYR A 18 9.04 8.51 -12.97
C TYR A 18 10.20 9.52 -13.18
N LYS A 19 10.45 9.92 -14.43
CA LYS A 19 11.43 10.96 -14.82
C LYS A 19 10.84 12.37 -14.96
N GLY A 20 9.53 12.55 -14.73
CA GLY A 20 8.84 13.83 -14.85
C GLY A 20 8.42 14.23 -16.27
N PHE A 21 8.55 13.34 -17.26
CA PHE A 21 8.05 13.55 -18.62
C PHE A 21 6.61 13.05 -18.78
N PRO A 22 5.82 13.55 -19.76
CA PRO A 22 4.47 13.05 -20.03
C PRO A 22 4.48 11.53 -20.28
N ALA A 23 3.60 10.78 -19.60
CA ALA A 23 3.57 9.33 -19.64
C ALA A 23 3.16 8.83 -21.03
N GLU A 24 3.99 7.97 -21.63
CA GLU A 24 3.68 7.34 -22.92
C GLU A 24 2.84 6.07 -22.71
N LYS A 25 1.68 5.96 -23.38
CA LYS A 25 0.75 4.82 -23.24
C LYS A 25 1.37 3.47 -23.60
N SER A 26 2.33 3.46 -24.52
CA SER A 26 3.00 2.24 -24.98
C SER A 26 4.09 1.73 -24.03
N LYS A 27 4.56 2.59 -23.11
CA LYS A 27 5.80 2.35 -22.36
C LYS A 27 5.61 2.45 -20.85
N THR A 28 4.63 3.24 -20.41
CA THR A 28 4.37 3.55 -19.00
C THR A 28 3.05 2.90 -18.60
N GLY A 29 3.08 2.06 -17.57
CA GLY A 29 1.91 1.29 -17.10
C GLY A 29 1.69 -0.01 -17.86
N GLY A 30 0.53 -0.65 -17.63
CA GLY A 30 0.15 -1.91 -18.25
C GLY A 30 -0.08 -3.05 -17.26
N TRP A 31 -0.53 -4.20 -17.78
CA TRP A 31 -0.95 -5.35 -16.98
C TRP A 31 0.15 -5.89 -16.06
N THR A 32 1.41 -5.94 -16.53
CA THR A 32 2.53 -6.43 -15.72
C THR A 32 2.86 -5.49 -14.55
N SER A 33 2.78 -4.17 -14.78
CA SER A 33 2.98 -3.19 -13.70
C SER A 33 1.85 -3.26 -12.67
N ALA A 34 0.60 -3.37 -13.14
CA ALA A 34 -0.56 -3.56 -12.28
C ALA A 34 -0.45 -4.86 -11.46
N SER A 35 -0.03 -5.97 -12.06
CA SER A 35 0.12 -7.24 -11.34
C SER A 35 1.20 -7.19 -10.26
N MET A 36 2.29 -6.43 -10.46
CA MET A 36 3.31 -6.24 -9.43
C MET A 36 2.76 -5.48 -8.22
N ILE A 37 2.00 -4.39 -8.45
CA ILE A 37 1.39 -3.61 -7.37
C ILE A 37 0.34 -4.44 -6.63
N LEU A 38 -0.52 -5.14 -7.37
CA LEU A 38 -1.53 -6.03 -6.78
C LEU A 38 -0.91 -7.20 -6.03
N GLY A 39 0.21 -7.73 -6.50
CA GLY A 39 0.96 -8.78 -5.79
C GLY A 39 1.40 -8.32 -4.40
N GLY A 40 1.92 -7.10 -4.28
CA GLY A 40 2.28 -6.50 -2.99
C GLY A 40 1.08 -6.34 -2.06
N GLU A 41 -0.04 -5.82 -2.57
CA GLU A 41 -1.29 -5.67 -1.82
C GLU A 41 -1.80 -7.03 -1.28
N VAL A 42 -1.76 -8.09 -2.09
CA VAL A 42 -2.18 -9.43 -1.66
C VAL A 42 -1.30 -9.95 -0.53
N MET A 43 0.02 -9.73 -0.61
CA MET A 43 0.97 -10.16 0.43
C MET A 43 0.75 -9.40 1.75
N GLU A 44 0.50 -8.09 1.70
CA GLU A 44 0.14 -7.30 2.88
C GLU A 44 -1.13 -7.85 3.56
N ARG A 45 -2.17 -8.13 2.77
CA ARG A 45 -3.44 -8.67 3.28
C ARG A 45 -3.25 -10.05 3.90
N LEU A 46 -2.46 -10.91 3.26
CA LEU A 46 -2.16 -12.25 3.76
C LEU A 46 -1.40 -12.19 5.11
N THR A 47 -0.37 -11.34 5.21
CA THR A 47 0.41 -11.15 6.43
C THR A 47 -0.45 -10.62 7.56
N THR A 48 -1.26 -9.59 7.31
CA THR A 48 -2.14 -8.99 8.32
C THR A 48 -3.15 -9.99 8.87
N LEU A 49 -3.79 -10.77 7.98
CA LEU A 49 -4.73 -11.82 8.39
C LEU A 49 -4.02 -12.92 9.18
N GLY A 50 -2.86 -13.39 8.69
CA GLY A 50 -2.07 -14.44 9.34
C GLY A 50 -1.62 -14.07 10.76
N ILE A 51 -1.21 -12.81 10.96
CA ILE A 51 -0.88 -12.30 12.30
C ILE A 51 -2.13 -12.23 13.16
N THR A 52 -3.20 -11.60 12.67
CA THR A 52 -4.42 -11.33 13.46
C THR A 52 -5.05 -12.62 14.00
N VAL A 53 -5.14 -13.68 13.18
CA VAL A 53 -5.75 -14.96 13.60
C VAL A 53 -4.92 -15.72 14.63
N ASN A 54 -3.59 -15.59 14.58
CA ASN A 54 -2.68 -16.33 15.47
C ASN A 54 -2.32 -15.55 16.74
N LEU A 55 -2.48 -14.22 16.72
CA LEU A 55 -2.08 -13.35 17.81
C LEU A 55 -2.84 -13.62 19.12
N VAL A 56 -4.15 -13.92 19.06
CA VAL A 56 -4.94 -14.26 20.25
C VAL A 56 -4.38 -15.51 20.93
N THR A 57 -4.13 -16.56 20.14
CA THR A 57 -3.59 -17.83 20.64
C THR A 57 -2.18 -17.65 21.21
N TYR A 58 -1.35 -16.82 20.58
CA TYR A 58 -0.02 -16.49 21.08
C TYR A 58 -0.05 -15.75 22.43
N LEU A 59 -0.91 -14.73 22.57
CA LEU A 59 -1.03 -13.96 23.80
C LEU A 59 -1.58 -14.79 24.96
N THR A 60 -2.59 -15.63 24.70
CA THR A 60 -3.19 -16.49 25.73
C THR A 60 -2.30 -17.68 26.08
N GLY A 61 -1.66 -18.32 25.10
CA GLY A 61 -0.87 -19.53 25.30
C GLY A 61 0.58 -19.28 25.74
N THR A 62 1.28 -18.33 25.12
CA THR A 62 2.73 -18.14 25.31
C THR A 62 3.04 -17.05 26.33
N MET A 63 2.31 -15.94 26.30
CA MET A 63 2.45 -14.86 27.28
C MET A 63 1.60 -15.06 28.55
N HIS A 64 0.75 -16.09 28.60
CA HIS A 64 -0.15 -16.39 29.72
C HIS A 64 -1.06 -15.21 30.12
N LEU A 65 -1.46 -14.37 29.16
CA LEU A 65 -2.44 -13.32 29.43
C LEU A 65 -3.85 -13.92 29.57
N GLY A 66 -4.66 -13.31 30.44
CA GLY A 66 -6.06 -13.67 30.56
C GLY A 66 -6.82 -13.42 29.26
N ASN A 67 -7.80 -14.28 28.95
CA ASN A 67 -8.52 -14.27 27.67
C ASN A 67 -9.14 -12.89 27.33
N ALA A 68 -9.64 -12.17 28.34
CA ALA A 68 -10.17 -10.81 28.17
C ALA A 68 -9.09 -9.78 27.82
N ALA A 69 -7.88 -9.89 28.39
CA ALA A 69 -6.76 -9.00 28.11
C ALA A 69 -6.20 -9.26 26.70
N SER A 70 -6.04 -10.54 26.31
CA SER A 70 -5.61 -10.92 24.96
C SER A 70 -6.56 -10.38 23.88
N ALA A 71 -7.87 -10.54 24.07
CA ALA A 71 -8.87 -10.02 23.13
C ALA A 71 -8.76 -8.50 22.97
N ASN A 72 -8.57 -7.77 24.08
CA ASN A 72 -8.47 -6.31 24.05
C ASN A 72 -7.21 -5.82 23.31
N ILE A 73 -6.08 -6.52 23.48
CA ILE A 73 -4.84 -6.22 22.75
C ILE A 73 -5.03 -6.43 21.25
N VAL A 74 -5.64 -7.55 20.83
CA VAL A 74 -5.89 -7.82 19.40
C VAL A 74 -6.86 -6.79 18.81
N THR A 75 -7.93 -6.44 19.51
CA THR A 75 -8.85 -5.38 19.07
C THR A 75 -8.14 -4.03 18.95
N ASN A 76 -7.31 -3.65 19.92
CA ASN A 76 -6.53 -2.41 19.85
C ASN A 76 -5.52 -2.43 18.70
N PHE A 77 -4.87 -3.57 18.44
CA PHE A 77 -3.95 -3.73 17.32
C PHE A 77 -4.68 -3.51 15.98
N VAL A 78 -5.78 -4.22 15.75
CA VAL A 78 -6.58 -4.08 14.52
C VAL A 78 -7.14 -2.65 14.38
N GLY A 79 -7.65 -2.07 15.47
CA GLY A 79 -8.14 -0.69 15.49
C GLY A 79 -7.06 0.34 15.15
N THR A 80 -5.85 0.16 15.68
CA THR A 80 -4.70 1.02 15.38
C THR A 80 -4.29 0.90 13.91
N SER A 81 -4.29 -0.31 13.35
CA SER A 81 -4.01 -0.52 11.92
C SER A 81 -4.98 0.24 11.02
N PHE A 82 -6.28 0.27 11.34
CA PHE A 82 -7.25 1.07 10.58
C PHE A 82 -7.00 2.58 10.69
N MET A 83 -6.67 3.08 11.89
CA MET A 83 -6.32 4.50 12.05
C MET A 83 -5.05 4.85 11.27
N LEU A 84 -4.05 3.96 11.27
CA LEU A 84 -2.81 4.15 10.52
C LEU A 84 -3.07 4.13 9.00
N CYS A 85 -4.00 3.30 8.50
CA CYS A 85 -4.40 3.34 7.08
C CYS A 85 -4.99 4.70 6.68
N LEU A 86 -5.86 5.29 7.51
CA LEU A 86 -6.41 6.62 7.26
C LEU A 86 -5.32 7.69 7.26
N PHE A 87 -4.41 7.62 8.25
CA PHE A 87 -3.28 8.54 8.34
C PHE A 87 -2.32 8.41 7.15
N GLY A 88 -2.00 7.19 6.73
CA GLY A 88 -1.13 6.90 5.59
C GLY A 88 -1.71 7.40 4.27
N GLY A 89 -3.04 7.31 4.09
CA GLY A 89 -3.73 7.90 2.94
C GLY A 89 -3.58 9.42 2.91
N PHE A 90 -3.87 10.09 4.03
CA PHE A 90 -3.72 11.53 4.16
C PHE A 90 -2.29 12.02 3.87
N LEU A 91 -1.28 11.29 4.38
CA LEU A 91 0.12 11.61 4.17
C LEU A 91 0.54 11.43 2.70
N GLY A 92 0.04 10.38 2.05
CA GLY A 92 0.29 10.08 0.64
C GLY A 92 -0.33 11.12 -0.30
N ASP A 93 -1.52 11.60 0.02
CA ASP A 93 -2.24 12.60 -0.80
C ASP A 93 -1.70 14.02 -0.60
N THR A 94 -1.20 14.35 0.59
CA THR A 94 -0.83 15.74 0.94
C THR A 94 0.66 16.05 0.80
N TYR A 95 1.55 15.11 1.17
CA TYR A 95 2.98 15.44 1.36
C TYR A 95 3.94 14.62 0.50
N VAL A 96 3.81 13.29 0.51
CA VAL A 96 4.88 12.39 0.01
C VAL A 96 4.64 11.94 -1.44
N GLY A 97 3.38 11.95 -1.88
CA GLY A 97 2.96 11.38 -3.16
C GLY A 97 2.76 9.87 -3.10
N ARG A 98 1.84 9.37 -3.94
CA ARG A 98 1.33 7.99 -3.87
C ARG A 98 2.40 6.89 -3.95
N TYR A 99 3.40 7.04 -4.83
CA TYR A 99 4.43 6.00 -5.04
C TYR A 99 5.40 5.90 -3.86
N LEU A 100 5.95 7.04 -3.41
CA LEU A 100 6.89 7.07 -2.28
C LEU A 100 6.21 6.66 -0.98
N ASN A 101 4.93 7.00 -0.79
CA ASN A 101 4.14 6.57 0.35
C ASN A 101 4.08 5.04 0.43
N ILE A 102 3.70 4.37 -0.66
CA ILE A 102 3.63 2.90 -0.70
C ILE A 102 5.02 2.29 -0.43
N ALA A 103 6.08 2.84 -1.02
CA ALA A 103 7.43 2.30 -0.85
C ALA A 103 7.94 2.39 0.61
N VAL A 104 7.73 3.52 1.28
CA VAL A 104 8.15 3.73 2.68
C VAL A 104 7.35 2.85 3.63
N PHE A 105 6.02 2.84 3.51
CA PHE A 105 5.17 2.04 4.39
C PHE A 105 5.38 0.53 4.20
N ALA A 106 5.59 0.07 2.96
CA ALA A 106 5.94 -1.33 2.69
C ALA A 106 7.30 -1.71 3.30
N ALA A 107 8.30 -0.81 3.25
CA ALA A 107 9.59 -1.05 3.88
C ALA A 107 9.49 -1.15 5.40
N VAL A 108 8.70 -0.29 6.03
CA VAL A 108 8.45 -0.31 7.48
C VAL A 108 7.71 -1.59 7.91
N GLN A 109 6.80 -2.11 7.09
CA GLN A 109 6.15 -3.40 7.37
C GLN A 109 7.11 -4.59 7.19
N ALA A 110 8.04 -4.51 6.23
CA ALA A 110 8.95 -5.60 5.92
C ALA A 110 10.10 -5.77 6.94
N THR A 111 10.43 -4.71 7.69
CA THR A 111 11.42 -4.72 8.79
C THR A 111 10.83 -5.18 10.11
#